data_AF-A0A2A6LU65-F1
#
_entry.id   AF-A0A2A6LU65-F1
#
_cell.length_a   1.000
_cell.length_b   1.000
_cell.length_c   1.000
_cell.angle_alpha   90.00
_cell.angle_beta   90.00
_cell.angle_gamma   90.00
#
_symmetry.space_group_name_H-M   'P 1'
#
loop_
_entity.id
_entity.type
_entity.pdbx_description
1 polymer ?
#
loop_
_entity_poly.entity_id
_entity_poly.type
_entity_poly.pdbx_seq_one_letter_code
_entity_poly.pdbx_strand_id
1 'polypeptide(L)'
;MAPRRQPPRSIVLGTRIGGTTMSKPNRIVVENVIRPGKTTSVNADMYAAMKIALLAVIPSQAPGLTLADIRERIFAHLPEQRFPGGKGVSWWSKTVQLDLEAKGEIVREKTRPIRLHRG
;
A
#
# COMPACT_ATOMS: atom_id res chain seq x y z
N MET A 1 53.66 24.29 -39.51
CA MET A 1 52.45 24.81 -38.82
C MET A 1 51.26 23.95 -39.25
N ALA A 2 50.70 23.15 -38.34
CA ALA A 2 49.78 22.05 -38.65
C ALA A 2 48.35 22.51 -39.04
N PRO A 3 47.62 21.77 -39.90
CA PRO A 3 46.21 22.06 -40.17
C PRO A 3 45.32 21.62 -39.01
N ARG A 4 44.48 22.53 -38.50
CA ARG A 4 43.46 22.24 -37.48
C ARG A 4 42.42 21.27 -38.06
N ARG A 5 42.40 20.02 -37.57
CA ARG A 5 41.31 19.07 -37.81
C ARG A 5 40.08 19.49 -37.02
N GLN A 6 38.95 19.69 -37.69
CA GLN A 6 37.63 19.77 -37.07
C GLN A 6 37.15 18.34 -36.74
N PRO A 7 36.63 18.05 -35.54
CA PRO A 7 35.96 16.77 -35.29
C PRO A 7 34.52 16.79 -35.83
N PRO A 8 33.96 15.63 -36.24
CA PRO A 8 32.60 15.55 -36.76
C PRO A 8 31.56 15.75 -35.67
N ARG A 9 30.45 16.44 -36.02
CA ARG A 9 29.25 16.55 -35.18
C ARG A 9 28.58 15.18 -35.07
N SER A 10 28.69 14.55 -33.90
CA SER A 10 27.90 13.37 -33.57
C SER A 10 26.42 13.74 -33.42
N ILE A 11 25.60 13.25 -34.35
CA ILE A 11 24.15 13.23 -34.22
C ILE A 11 23.81 12.11 -33.22
N VAL A 12 23.29 12.47 -32.05
CA VAL A 12 22.72 11.50 -31.10
C VAL A 12 21.22 11.56 -31.27
N LEU A 13 20.69 10.65 -32.08
CA LEU A 13 19.26 10.36 -32.16
C LEU A 13 18.88 9.53 -30.93
N GLY A 14 18.66 10.21 -29.81
CA GLY A 14 18.19 9.61 -28.56
C GLY A 14 16.67 9.50 -28.53
N THR A 15 16.18 8.32 -28.88
CA THR A 15 14.88 7.70 -28.56
C THR A 15 13.93 8.51 -27.68
N ARG A 16 12.77 8.88 -28.26
CA ARG A 16 11.58 9.29 -27.50
C ARG A 16 11.21 8.20 -26.50
N ILE A 17 11.44 8.44 -25.21
CA ILE A 17 10.89 7.58 -24.16
C ILE A 17 9.37 7.76 -24.21
N GLY A 18 8.68 6.66 -24.53
CA GLY A 18 7.23 6.62 -24.69
C GLY A 18 6.54 7.20 -23.47
N GLY A 19 5.53 8.04 -23.73
CA GLY A 19 4.62 8.51 -22.70
C GLY A 19 3.96 7.30 -22.04
N THR A 20 4.17 7.15 -20.73
CA THR A 20 3.46 6.17 -19.92
C THR A 20 1.97 6.45 -20.04
N THR A 21 1.25 5.60 -20.77
CA THR A 21 -0.21 5.58 -20.69
C THR A 21 -0.54 5.30 -19.23
N MET A 22 -1.08 6.28 -18.52
CA MET A 22 -1.70 6.07 -17.21
C MET A 22 -2.92 5.18 -17.42
N SER A 23 -2.70 3.86 -17.40
CA SER A 23 -3.77 2.87 -17.40
C SER A 23 -4.73 3.19 -16.26
N LYS A 24 -6.05 3.07 -16.49
CA LYS A 24 -7.08 3.33 -15.47
C LYS A 24 -6.69 2.62 -14.16
N PRO A 25 -6.74 3.31 -13.01
CA PRO A 25 -6.36 2.69 -11.76
C PRO A 25 -7.31 1.53 -11.48
N ASN A 26 -6.76 0.32 -11.40
CA ASN A 26 -7.50 -0.87 -11.00
C ASN A 26 -8.16 -0.61 -9.64
N ARG A 27 -9.44 -0.93 -9.48
CA ARG A 27 -10.19 -0.70 -8.24
C ARG A 27 -10.82 -1.99 -7.73
N ILE A 28 -10.90 -2.09 -6.41
CA ILE A 28 -11.62 -3.16 -5.73
C ILE A 28 -12.75 -2.59 -4.88
N VAL A 29 -13.72 -3.43 -4.57
CA VAL A 29 -14.79 -3.13 -3.62
C VAL A 29 -14.35 -3.61 -2.23
N VAL A 30 -14.48 -2.73 -1.24
CA VAL A 30 -14.21 -3.03 0.17
C VAL A 30 -15.45 -2.80 1.01
N GLU A 31 -15.55 -3.58 2.08
CA GLU A 31 -16.61 -3.56 3.07
C GLU A 31 -16.15 -2.85 4.35
N ASN A 32 -17.08 -2.66 5.27
CA ASN A 32 -16.80 -2.05 6.56
C ASN A 32 -17.64 -2.69 7.65
N VAL A 33 -16.99 -3.39 8.58
CA VAL A 33 -17.67 -4.07 9.70
C VAL A 33 -18.50 -3.12 10.58
N ILE A 34 -18.14 -1.82 10.66
CA ILE A 34 -18.88 -0.82 11.44
C ILE A 34 -20.17 -0.38 10.71
N ARG A 35 -20.22 -0.49 9.38
CA ARG A 35 -21.41 -0.21 8.57
C ARG A 35 -21.71 -1.37 7.62
N PRO A 36 -22.27 -2.48 8.12
CA PRO A 36 -22.61 -3.64 7.30
C PRO A 36 -23.49 -3.27 6.10
N GLY A 37 -23.25 -3.92 4.96
CA GLY A 37 -23.96 -3.66 3.70
C GLY A 37 -23.51 -2.40 2.94
N LYS A 38 -22.69 -1.53 3.54
CA LYS A 38 -22.07 -0.41 2.81
C LYS A 38 -20.72 -0.81 2.25
N THR A 39 -20.57 -0.64 0.94
CA THR A 39 -19.30 -0.87 0.24
C THR A 39 -18.71 0.43 -0.29
N THR A 40 -17.40 0.43 -0.54
CA THR A 40 -16.69 1.54 -1.18
C THR A 40 -15.71 0.99 -2.19
N SER A 41 -15.52 1.68 -3.31
CA SER A 41 -14.49 1.31 -4.28
C SER A 41 -13.17 2.02 -3.94
N VAL A 42 -12.04 1.32 -3.93
CA VAL A 42 -10.70 1.87 -3.63
C VAL A 42 -9.66 1.36 -4.63
N ASN A 43 -8.49 2.01 -4.70
CA ASN A 43 -7.39 1.57 -5.56
C ASN A 43 -6.87 0.17 -5.13
N ALA A 44 -6.80 -0.76 -6.09
CA ALA A 44 -6.44 -2.16 -5.86
C ALA A 44 -5.00 -2.33 -5.38
N ASP A 45 -4.05 -1.64 -6.00
CA ASP A 45 -2.62 -1.77 -5.71
C ASP A 45 -2.29 -1.27 -4.30
N MET A 46 -2.88 -0.13 -3.93
CA MET A 46 -2.71 0.46 -2.60
C MET A 46 -3.32 -0.43 -1.52
N TYR A 47 -4.50 -0.99 -1.78
CA TYR A 47 -5.14 -1.93 -0.87
C TYR A 47 -4.27 -3.18 -0.69
N ALA A 48 -3.82 -3.79 -1.79
CA ALA A 48 -3.03 -5.03 -1.75
C ALA A 48 -1.72 -4.82 -0.98
N ALA A 49 -1.00 -3.73 -1.25
CA ALA A 49 0.22 -3.40 -0.53
C ALA A 49 -0.02 -3.21 0.98
N MET A 50 -1.09 -2.51 1.37
CA MET A 50 -1.44 -2.33 2.78
C MET A 50 -1.93 -3.62 3.45
N LYS A 51 -2.68 -4.47 2.73
CA LYS A 51 -3.11 -5.80 3.21
C LYS A 51 -1.92 -6.69 3.50
N ILE A 52 -0.95 -6.76 2.58
CA ILE A 52 0.29 -7.50 2.78
C ILE A 52 1.04 -6.98 4.01
N ALA A 53 1.23 -5.67 4.12
CA ALA A 53 1.93 -5.05 5.25
C ALA A 53 1.22 -5.31 6.60
N LEU A 54 -0.11 -5.18 6.65
CA LEU A 54 -0.89 -5.43 7.86
C LEU A 54 -0.83 -6.91 8.28
N LEU A 55 -1.02 -7.84 7.34
CA LEU A 55 -0.98 -9.27 7.64
C LEU A 55 0.42 -9.74 8.04
N ALA A 56 1.49 -9.08 7.56
CA ALA A 56 2.86 -9.38 7.96
C ALA A 56 3.14 -9.05 9.43
N VAL A 57 2.47 -8.03 10.01
CA VAL A 57 2.73 -7.59 11.39
C VAL A 57 1.83 -8.25 12.43
N ILE A 58 0.59 -8.62 12.08
CA ILE A 58 -0.34 -9.18 13.05
C ILE A 58 -0.03 -10.65 13.38
N PRO A 59 -0.13 -11.07 14.66
CA PRO A 59 0.07 -12.46 15.05
C PRO A 59 -0.97 -13.40 14.44
N SER A 60 -0.60 -14.68 14.26
CA SER A 60 -1.51 -15.72 13.80
C SER A 60 -2.55 -16.15 14.83
N GLN A 61 -2.31 -15.89 16.12
CA GLN A 61 -3.18 -16.28 17.23
C GLN A 61 -3.21 -15.18 18.30
N ALA A 62 -4.18 -15.25 19.20
CA ALA A 62 -4.22 -14.40 20.40
C ALA A 62 -3.02 -14.71 21.33
N PRO A 63 -2.49 -13.72 22.08
CA PRO A 63 -2.93 -12.33 22.09
C PRO A 63 -2.47 -11.56 20.85
N GLY A 64 -3.36 -10.76 20.30
CA GLY A 64 -3.10 -9.86 19.19
C GLY A 64 -2.26 -8.64 19.58
N LEU A 65 -1.91 -7.86 18.56
CA LEU A 65 -1.21 -6.58 18.71
C LEU A 65 -2.19 -5.42 18.81
N THR A 66 -1.82 -4.38 19.56
CA THR A 66 -2.62 -3.16 19.60
C THR A 66 -2.54 -2.40 18.28
N LEU A 67 -3.52 -1.53 18.01
CA LEU A 67 -3.47 -0.66 16.83
C LEU A 67 -2.24 0.27 16.83
N ALA A 68 -1.72 0.63 18.00
CA ALA A 68 -0.50 1.41 18.14
C ALA A 68 0.73 0.60 17.71
N ASP A 69 0.89 -0.61 18.25
CA ASP A 69 2.00 -1.52 17.89
C ASP A 69 2.01 -1.83 16.39
N ILE A 70 0.83 -2.08 15.82
CA ILE A 70 0.66 -2.33 14.38
C ILE A 70 1.12 -1.13 13.58
N ARG A 71 0.71 0.09 13.97
CA ARG A 71 1.07 1.33 13.28
C ARG A 71 2.58 1.57 13.28
N GLU A 72 3.28 1.25 14.36
CA GLU A 72 4.74 1.37 14.43
C GLU A 72 5.43 0.38 13.50
N ARG A 73 4.96 -0.86 13.46
CA ARG A 73 5.59 -1.94 12.69
C ARG A 73 5.29 -1.89 11.20
N ILE A 74 4.12 -1.39 10.80
CA ILE A 74 3.65 -1.50 9.41
C ILE A 74 4.56 -0.79 8.42
N PHE A 75 5.23 0.31 8.83
CA PHE A 75 6.12 1.08 7.97
C PHE A 75 7.30 0.26 7.43
N ALA A 76 7.79 -0.75 8.17
CA ALA A 76 8.86 -1.63 7.71
C ALA A 76 8.45 -2.52 6.52
N HIS A 77 7.15 -2.66 6.26
CA HIS A 77 6.60 -3.54 5.22
C HIS A 77 5.92 -2.77 4.08
N LEU A 78 5.90 -1.44 4.12
CA LEU A 78 5.22 -0.63 3.11
C LEU A 78 6.16 -0.27 1.95
N PRO A 79 5.74 -0.53 0.70
CA PRO A 79 6.56 -0.16 -0.45
C PRO A 79 6.52 1.36 -0.70
N GLU A 80 7.69 1.98 -0.75
CA GLU A 80 7.86 3.43 -0.94
C GLU A 80 7.18 3.94 -2.24
N GLN A 81 7.18 3.13 -3.30
CA GLN A 81 6.52 3.48 -4.57
C GLN A 81 5.01 3.70 -4.42
N ARG A 82 4.37 3.06 -3.44
CA ARG A 82 2.92 3.17 -3.17
C ARG A 82 2.64 4.14 -2.03
N PHE A 83 3.46 4.12 -0.99
CA PHE A 83 3.31 4.94 0.21
C PHE A 83 4.53 5.81 0.45
N PRO A 84 4.85 6.78 -0.44
CA PRO A 84 6.04 7.60 -0.31
C PRO A 84 6.00 8.39 1.00
N GLY A 85 7.02 8.23 1.83
CA GLY A 85 7.09 8.80 3.19
C GLY A 85 5.89 8.42 4.08
N GLY A 86 5.23 7.29 3.80
CA GLY A 86 4.06 6.86 4.58
C GLY A 86 2.78 7.65 4.31
N LYS A 87 2.68 8.38 3.19
CA LYS A 87 1.50 9.18 2.86
C LYS A 87 0.23 8.32 2.80
N GLY A 88 -0.78 8.69 3.58
CA GLY A 88 -2.08 8.02 3.60
C GLY A 88 -2.16 6.72 4.42
N VAL A 89 -1.08 6.32 5.09
CA VAL A 89 -1.02 5.06 5.86
C VAL A 89 -2.12 4.95 6.91
N SER A 90 -2.43 6.03 7.64
CA SER A 90 -3.52 6.02 8.63
C SER A 90 -4.87 5.60 8.02
N TRP A 91 -5.21 6.14 6.85
CA TRP A 91 -6.49 5.89 6.20
C TRP A 91 -6.52 4.50 5.56
N TRP A 92 -5.44 4.11 4.88
CA TRP A 92 -5.33 2.81 4.24
C TRP A 92 -5.30 1.66 5.26
N SER A 93 -4.53 1.80 6.34
CA SER A 93 -4.49 0.82 7.43
C SER A 93 -5.89 0.63 8.02
N LYS A 94 -6.62 1.72 8.27
CA LYS A 94 -8.00 1.63 8.79
C LYS A 94 -8.96 0.99 7.79
N THR A 95 -8.86 1.36 6.51
CA THR A 95 -9.72 0.82 5.45
C THR A 95 -9.54 -0.68 5.31
N VAL A 96 -8.29 -1.15 5.23
CA VAL A 96 -7.96 -2.57 5.15
C VAL A 96 -8.38 -3.28 6.43
N GLN A 97 -8.08 -2.73 7.62
CA GLN A 97 -8.52 -3.31 8.89
C GLN A 97 -10.03 -3.61 8.89
N LEU A 98 -10.87 -2.61 8.58
CA LEU A 98 -12.33 -2.76 8.68
C LEU A 98 -12.90 -3.72 7.65
N ASP A 99 -12.28 -3.80 6.47
CA ASP A 99 -12.65 -4.73 5.42
C ASP A 99 -12.25 -6.17 5.77
N LEU A 100 -11.03 -6.38 6.30
CA LEU A 100 -10.59 -7.69 6.75
C LEU A 100 -11.40 -8.19 7.95
N GLU A 101 -11.78 -7.30 8.88
CA GLU A 101 -12.70 -7.65 9.97
C GLU A 101 -14.09 -8.03 9.43
N ALA A 102 -14.61 -7.32 8.42
CA ALA A 102 -15.90 -7.65 7.81
C ALA A 102 -15.88 -9.02 7.11
N LYS A 103 -14.76 -9.34 6.46
CA LYS A 103 -14.51 -10.62 5.77
C LYS A 103 -14.12 -11.76 6.69
N GLY A 104 -13.86 -11.49 7.98
CA GLY A 104 -13.41 -12.49 8.95
C GLY A 104 -11.96 -12.94 8.76
N GLU A 105 -11.14 -12.23 7.99
CA GLU A 105 -9.72 -12.55 7.80
C GLU A 105 -8.85 -12.15 9.01
N ILE A 106 -9.34 -11.20 9.81
CA ILE A 106 -8.71 -10.79 11.08
C ILE A 106 -9.78 -10.67 12.16
N VAL A 107 -9.37 -10.92 13.41
CA VAL A 107 -10.24 -10.88 14.57
C VAL A 107 -9.88 -9.71 15.46
N ARG A 108 -10.93 -9.00 15.92
CA ARG A 108 -10.83 -7.96 16.94
C ARG A 108 -11.14 -8.54 18.31
N GLU A 109 -10.18 -8.49 19.22
CA GLU A 109 -10.39 -8.88 20.61
C GLU A 109 -11.20 -7.82 21.37
N LYS A 110 -12.02 -8.26 22.33
CA LYS A 110 -12.81 -7.39 23.22
C LYS A 110 -11.95 -6.85 24.38
N THR A 111 -10.85 -6.18 24.05
CA THR A 111 -9.87 -5.64 25.00
C THR A 111 -9.80 -4.11 24.97
N ARG A 112 -9.16 -3.50 25.98
CA ARG A 112 -8.83 -2.07 26.03
C ARG A 112 -7.35 -1.91 26.39
N PRO A 113 -6.47 -1.48 25.47
CA PRO A 113 -6.72 -1.13 24.07
C PRO A 113 -7.14 -2.33 23.20
N ILE A 114 -7.74 -2.04 22.04
CA ILE A 114 -8.14 -3.05 21.04
C ILE A 114 -6.90 -3.78 20.52
N ARG A 115 -7.00 -5.11 20.41
CA ARG A 115 -5.99 -5.98 19.79
C ARG A 115 -6.52 -6.69 18.55
N LEU A 116 -5.63 -6.94 17.59
CA LEU A 116 -5.92 -7.67 16.34
C LEU A 116 -5.00 -8.88 16.19
N HIS A 117 -5.56 -10.01 15.75
CA HIS A 117 -4.83 -11.19 15.28
C HIS A 117 -5.50 -11.75 14.02
N ARG A 118 -4.86 -12.72 13.34
CA ARG A 118 -5.46 -13.38 12.18
C ARG A 118 -6.68 -14.22 12.57
N GLY A 119 -7.70 -14.23 11.70
CA GLY A 119 -8.89 -15.06 11.85
C GLY A 119 -8.66 -16.53 11.55
#